data_AF-A0A7Y4WZR4-F1
#
_entry.id   AF-A0A7Y4WZR4-F1
#
_cell.length_a   1.000
_cell.length_b   1.000
_cell.length_c   1.000
_cell.angle_alpha   90.00
_cell.angle_beta   90.00
_cell.angle_gamma   90.00
#
_symmetry.space_group_name_H-M   'P 1'
#
loop_
_entity.id
_entity.type
_entity.pdbx_description
1 polymer ?
#
loop_
_entity_poly.entity_id
_entity_poly.type
_entity_poly.pdbx_seq_one_letter_code
_entity_poly.pdbx_strand_id
1 'polypeptide(L)' 'MKHRNLSTSEWSRMAIDNLFEDGTLSDWKEFVSSMRKDPRIARDTLYMCDHHVNKESATLARVLVDHFYGSNEDMGLR' A
#
# COMPACT_ATOMS: atom_id res chain seq x y z
N MET A 1 -19.46 7.29 10.71
CA MET A 1 -19.60 6.95 9.27
C MET A 1 -18.85 5.65 9.02
N LYS A 2 -19.51 4.59 8.56
CA LYS A 2 -18.87 3.31 8.23
C LYS A 2 -18.86 3.16 6.71
N HIS A 3 -17.79 3.58 6.05
CA HIS A 3 -17.56 3.23 4.65
C HIS A 3 -16.69 1.97 4.58
N ARG A 4 -17.25 0.84 5.01
CA ARG A 4 -16.71 -0.48 4.67
C ARG A 4 -17.20 -0.84 3.28
N ASN A 5 -16.58 -0.27 2.24
CA ASN A 5 -16.69 -0.80 0.87
C ASN A 5 -15.81 -2.06 0.76
N LEU A 6 -16.20 -3.11 1.47
CA LEU A 6 -15.54 -4.42 1.53
C LEU A 6 -16.28 -5.44 0.65
N SER A 7 -16.30 -5.23 -0.67
CA SER A 7 -16.78 -6.31 -1.56
C SER A 7 -16.18 -6.34 -2.95
N THR A 8 -15.02 -5.71 -3.17
CA THR A 8 -14.19 -6.04 -4.33
C THR A 8 -12.74 -6.10 -3.87
N SER A 9 -12.09 -7.23 -4.13
CA SER A 9 -10.73 -7.59 -3.71
C SER A 9 -9.65 -6.77 -4.42
N GLU A 10 -9.88 -5.48 -4.61
CA GLU A 10 -9.02 -4.59 -5.39
C GLU A 10 -8.52 -3.45 -4.50
N TRP A 11 -7.21 -3.48 -4.24
CA TRP A 11 -6.50 -2.43 -3.54
C TRP A 11 -6.40 -1.19 -4.43
N SER A 12 -7.37 -0.28 -4.30
CA SER A 12 -7.31 1.04 -4.92
C SER A 12 -6.41 1.99 -4.12
N ARG A 13 -6.01 3.11 -4.73
CA ARG A 13 -5.26 4.18 -4.04
C ARG A 13 -5.99 4.68 -2.79
N MET A 14 -7.32 4.77 -2.82
CA MET A 14 -8.12 5.18 -1.65
C MET A 14 -8.08 4.12 -0.52
N ALA A 15 -8.01 2.83 -0.87
CA ALA A 15 -7.85 1.78 0.14
C ALA A 15 -6.46 1.84 0.79
N ILE A 16 -5.42 2.17 0.01
CA ILE A 16 -4.06 2.41 0.51
C ILE A 16 -4.00 3.66 1.39
N ASP A 17 -4.69 4.74 0.99
CA ASP A 17 -4.84 5.96 1.77
C ASP A 17 -5.44 5.67 3.15
N ASN A 18 -6.58 4.98 3.19
CA ASN A 18 -7.22 4.56 4.44
C ASN A 18 -6.29 3.66 5.29
N LEU A 19 -5.58 2.72 4.67
CA LEU A 19 -4.60 1.88 5.37
C LEU A 19 -3.54 2.72 6.07
N PHE A 20 -3.12 3.85 5.48
CA PHE A 20 -2.12 4.73 6.09
C PHE A 20 -2.69 5.58 7.23
N GLU A 21 -3.96 5.94 7.16
CA GLU A 21 -4.63 6.76 8.18
C GLU A 21 -4.99 5.94 9.44
N ASP A 22 -5.64 4.79 9.27
CA ASP A 22 -6.24 4.04 10.39
C ASP A 22 -6.11 2.51 10.28
N GLY A 23 -5.23 2.03 9.40
CA GLY A 23 -5.03 0.61 9.15
C GLY A 23 -4.67 -0.21 10.39
N THR A 24 -5.44 -1.28 10.63
CA THR A 24 -5.12 -2.24 11.68
C THR A 24 -4.05 -3.24 11.23
N LEU A 25 -3.43 -3.96 12.17
CA LEU A 25 -2.49 -5.04 11.84
C LEU A 25 -3.09 -6.08 10.87
N SER A 26 -4.40 -6.33 10.95
CA SER A 26 -5.07 -7.25 10.01
C SER A 26 -5.08 -6.70 8.59
N ASP A 27 -5.36 -5.41 8.44
CA ASP A 27 -5.39 -4.74 7.14
C ASP A 27 -4.00 -4.71 6.51
N TRP A 28 -2.95 -4.45 7.31
CA TRP A 28 -1.56 -4.53 6.86
C TRP A 28 -1.15 -5.94 6.39
N LYS A 29 -1.64 -6.99 7.04
CA LYS A 29 -1.39 -8.38 6.60
C LYS A 29 -2.11 -8.70 5.30
N GLU A 30 -3.35 -8.25 5.15
CA GLU A 30 -4.10 -8.41 3.91
C GLU A 30 -3.46 -7.63 2.75
N PHE A 31 -3.03 -6.41 3.02
CA PHE A 31 -2.27 -5.57 2.10
C PHE A 31 -1.03 -6.29 1.57
N VAL A 32 -0.17 -6.80 2.46
CA VAL A 32 1.03 -7.54 2.06
C VAL A 32 0.69 -8.78 1.24
N SER A 33 -0.35 -9.53 1.64
CA SER A 33 -0.80 -10.73 0.91
C SER A 33 -1.26 -10.41 -0.52
N SER A 34 -2.01 -9.33 -0.69
CA SER A 34 -2.48 -8.88 -2.00
C SER A 34 -1.37 -8.26 -2.83
N MET A 35 -0.53 -7.41 -2.21
CA MET A 35 0.61 -6.76 -2.87
C MET A 35 1.52 -7.80 -3.53
N ARG A 36 1.88 -8.88 -2.80
CA ARG A 36 2.70 -9.97 -3.35
C ARG A 36 2.11 -10.68 -4.57
N LYS A 37 0.79 -10.59 -4.79
CA LYS A 37 0.10 -11.21 -5.93
C LYS A 37 -0.11 -10.24 -7.09
N ASP A 38 -0.08 -8.93 -6.83
CA ASP A 38 -0.34 -7.89 -7.82
C ASP A 38 0.67 -6.73 -7.70
N PRO A 39 1.68 -6.68 -8.59
CA PRO A 39 2.68 -5.60 -8.62
C PRO A 39 2.09 -4.21 -8.88
N ARG A 40 0.83 -4.08 -9.32
CA ARG A 40 0.16 -2.77 -9.43
C ARG A 40 -0.01 -2.13 -8.05
N ILE A 41 -0.30 -2.94 -7.02
CA ILE A 41 -0.49 -2.47 -5.65
C ILE A 41 0.81 -1.85 -5.13
N ALA A 42 1.96 -2.47 -5.39
CA ALA A 42 3.26 -1.92 -4.99
C ALA A 42 3.52 -0.55 -5.65
N ARG A 43 3.24 -0.42 -6.95
CA ARG A 43 3.38 0.85 -7.69
C ARG A 43 2.46 1.94 -7.17
N ASP A 44 1.18 1.62 -6.95
CA ASP A 44 0.23 2.57 -6.39
C ASP A 44 0.58 2.94 -4.94
N THR A 45 1.14 2.01 -4.17
CA THR A 45 1.64 2.27 -2.81
C THR A 45 2.78 3.28 -2.83
N LEU A 46 3.78 3.09 -3.69
CA LEU A 46 4.90 4.03 -3.81
C LEU A 46 4.42 5.42 -4.21
N TYR A 47 3.50 5.51 -5.17
CA TYR A 47 2.86 6.76 -5.55
C TYR A 47 2.19 7.43 -4.34
N MET A 48 1.44 6.67 -3.52
CA MET A 48 0.80 7.20 -2.33
C MET A 48 1.81 7.63 -1.27
N CYS A 49 2.91 6.90 -1.07
CA CYS A 49 3.96 7.26 -0.12
C CYS A 49 4.54 8.68 -0.36
N ASP A 50 4.67 9.08 -1.62
CA ASP A 50 5.19 10.41 -1.97
C ASP A 50 4.20 11.54 -1.63
N HIS A 51 2.90 11.27 -1.70
CA HIS A 51 1.83 12.28 -1.58
C HIS A 51 1.13 12.27 -0.21
N HIS A 52 1.28 11.21 0.59
CA HIS A 52 0.54 11.07 1.84
C HIS A 52 1.08 11.96 2.97
N VAL A 53 0.19 12.43 3.83
CA VAL A 53 0.52 13.30 4.98
C VAL A 53 1.15 12.49 6.12
N ASN A 54 0.61 11.31 6.43
CA ASN A 54 1.18 10.40 7.44
C ASN A 54 2.46 9.75 6.89
N LYS A 55 3.62 10.31 7.28
CA LYS A 55 4.94 9.84 6.83
C LYS A 55 5.39 8.54 7.50
N GLU A 56 4.88 8.21 8.69
CA GLU A 56 5.24 6.96 9.38
C GLU A 56 4.65 5.75 8.66
N SER A 57 3.33 5.77 8.41
CA SER A 57 2.66 4.72 7.63
C SER A 57 3.21 4.62 6.20
N ALA A 58 3.47 5.76 5.56
CA ALA A 58 4.09 5.78 4.24
C ALA A 58 5.51 5.16 4.24
N THR A 59 6.30 5.41 5.29
CA THR A 59 7.64 4.82 5.43
C THR A 59 7.55 3.30 5.62
N LEU A 60 6.65 2.82 6.48
CA LEU A 60 6.40 1.40 6.66
C LEU A 60 6.01 0.74 5.33
N ALA A 61 5.08 1.34 4.60
CA ALA A 61 4.62 0.82 3.32
C ALA A 61 5.76 0.76 2.29
N ARG A 62 6.61 1.80 2.22
CA ARG A 62 7.80 1.79 1.35
C ARG A 62 8.78 0.68 1.72
N VAL A 63 9.09 0.51 3.01
CA VAL A 63 9.96 -0.57 3.49
C VAL A 63 9.39 -1.95 3.12
N LEU A 64 8.08 -2.14 3.23
CA LEU A 64 7.43 -3.39 2.83
C LEU A 64 7.55 -3.62 1.32
N VAL A 65 7.34 -2.58 0.52
CA VAL A 65 7.51 -2.66 -0.94
C VAL A 65 8.95 -3.03 -1.29
N ASP A 66 9.94 -2.32 -0.75
CA ASP A 66 11.37 -2.55 -0.99
C ASP A 66 11.79 -3.97 -0.57
N HIS A 67 11.25 -4.48 0.54
CA HIS A 67 11.52 -5.82 1.02
C HIS A 67 11.05 -6.92 0.05
N PHE A 68 9.92 -6.74 -0.62
CA PHE A 68 9.34 -7.77 -1.50
C PHE A 68 9.70 -7.61 -2.98
N TYR A 69 10.04 -6.40 -3.43
CA TYR A 69 10.27 -6.10 -4.84
C TYR A 69 11.68 -5.60 -5.17
N GLY A 70 12.54 -5.38 -4.18
CA GLY A 70 13.85 -4.78 -4.38
C GLY A 70 13.78 -3.25 -4.44
N SER A 71 14.90 -2.60 -4.76
CA SER A 71 14.94 -1.13 -4.87
C SER A 71 14.07 -0.64 -6.03
N ASN A 72 13.54 0.59 -5.95
CA ASN A 72 12.68 1.24 -6.96
C ASN A 72 13.10 1.03 -8.44
N GLU A 73 14.40 0.84 -8.70
CA GLU A 73 14.96 0.57 -10.03
C GLU A 73 14.41 -0.72 -10.68
N ASP A 74 14.11 -1.75 -9.88
CA ASP A 74 13.62 -3.04 -10.37
C ASP A 74 12.14 -2.99 -10.80
N MET A 75 11.39 -1.97 -10.35
CA MET A 75 9.97 -1.78 -10.68
C MET A 75 9.74 -0.76 -11.82
N GLY A 76 10.80 -0.21 -12.42
CA GLY A 76 10.70 0.72 -13.54
C GLY A 76 10.09 2.08 -13.19
N LEU A 77 10.15 2.48 -11.91
CA LEU A 77 9.74 3.80 -11.45
C LEU A 77 11.00 4.67 -11.32
N ARG A 78 11.10 5.68 -12.20
CA ARG A 78 12.16 6.71 -12.21
C ARG A 78 11.65 8.01 -11.63
#